data_AF-A0A1B6MFC3-F1
#
_entry.id   AF-A0A1B6MFC3-F1
#
_cell.length_a   1.000
_cell.length_b   1.000
_cell.length_c   1.000
_cell.angle_alpha   90.00
_cell.angle_beta   90.00
_cell.angle_gamma   90.00
#
_symmetry.space_group_name_H-M   'P 1'
#
loop_
_entity.id
_entity.type
_entity.pdbx_description
1 polymer ?
#
loop_
_entity_poly.entity_id
_entity_poly.type
_entity_poly.pdbx_seq_one_letter_code
_entity_poly.pdbx_strand_id
1 'polypeptide(L)'
;LLWDVRLQDPDIILRVVNIYRLMLSDKKYGLSVNLMATRVMPSLLPQTVNPSLNLEQFSILFEVLQEMLDHIDRNQRNRLKLDNISLPSPERHRPLRHLYSSDNMH
;
A
#
# COMPACT_ATOMS: atom_id res chain seq x y z
N LEU A 1 16.32 -21.77 -28.62
CA LEU A 1 17.21 -21.04 -27.69
C LEU A 1 16.34 -20.14 -26.82
N LEU A 2 15.62 -20.72 -25.85
CA LEU A 2 14.79 -19.96 -24.89
C LEU A 2 15.57 -19.69 -23.58
N TRP A 3 16.72 -20.36 -23.42
CA TRP A 3 17.60 -20.32 -22.25
C TRP A 3 18.64 -19.18 -22.31
N ASP A 4 18.78 -18.50 -23.44
CA ASP A 4 19.64 -17.30 -23.57
C ASP A 4 18.93 -15.99 -23.20
N VAL A 5 17.66 -16.05 -22.84
CA VAL A 5 16.94 -14.88 -22.33
C VAL A 5 17.47 -14.58 -20.93
N ARG A 6 18.50 -13.73 -20.87
CA ARG A 6 18.96 -13.15 -19.62
C ARG A 6 17.82 -12.29 -19.08
N LEU A 7 17.28 -12.65 -17.93
CA LEU A 7 16.24 -11.92 -17.18
C LEU A 7 16.64 -10.47 -16.79
N GLN A 8 17.80 -10.00 -17.26
CA GLN A 8 18.34 -8.65 -17.09
C GLN A 8 18.23 -7.80 -18.37
N ASP A 9 17.61 -8.33 -19.43
CA ASP A 9 17.37 -7.57 -20.65
C ASP A 9 16.49 -6.34 -20.35
N PRO A 10 16.95 -5.11 -20.68
CA PRO A 10 16.23 -3.88 -20.39
C PRO A 10 14.81 -3.86 -20.97
N ASP A 11 14.58 -4.47 -22.14
CA ASP A 11 13.26 -4.49 -22.76
C ASP A 11 12.27 -5.38 -22.00
N ILE A 12 12.77 -6.50 -21.45
CA ILE A 12 11.98 -7.41 -20.62
C ILE A 12 11.64 -6.73 -19.30
N ILE A 13 12.61 -6.08 -18.67
CA ILE A 13 12.40 -5.32 -17.43
C ILE A 13 11.33 -4.26 -17.66
N LEU A 14 11.44 -3.48 -18.73
CA LEU A 14 10.48 -2.44 -19.05
C LEU A 14 9.08 -3.01 -19.29
N ARG A 15 8.96 -4.18 -19.95
CA ARG A 15 7.66 -4.83 -20.15
C ARG A 15 7.02 -5.24 -18.82
N VAL A 16 7.82 -5.81 -17.90
CA VAL A 16 7.37 -6.20 -16.56
C VAL A 16 6.94 -4.98 -15.75
N VAL A 17 7.74 -3.90 -15.76
CA VAL A 17 7.43 -2.64 -15.07
C VAL A 17 6.11 -2.04 -15.56
N ASN A 18 5.89 -2.02 -16.88
CA ASN A 18 4.64 -1.52 -17.46
C ASN A 18 3.41 -2.35 -17.10
N ILE A 19 3.56 -3.68 -16.93
CA ILE A 19 2.48 -4.52 -16.42
C ILE A 19 2.13 -4.10 -14.99
N TYR A 20 3.12 -3.91 -14.12
CA TYR A 20 2.85 -3.44 -12.75
C TYR A 20 2.24 -2.04 -12.72
N ARG A 21 2.68 -1.12 -13.59
CA ARG A 21 2.05 0.20 -13.74
C ARG A 21 0.57 0.12 -14.10
N LEU A 22 0.22 -0.76 -15.05
CA LEU A 22 -1.18 -1.00 -15.41
C LEU A 22 -1.98 -1.59 -14.25
N MET A 23 -1.38 -2.53 -13.51
CA MET A 23 -2.01 -3.14 -12.34
C MET A 23 -2.22 -2.15 -11.19
N LEU A 24 -1.34 -1.17 -11.02
CA LEU A 24 -1.49 -0.07 -10.05
C LEU A 24 -2.64 0.87 -10.42
N SER A 25 -2.79 1.16 -11.71
CA SER A 25 -3.79 2.10 -12.22
C SER A 25 -5.22 1.58 -12.07
N ASP A 26 -5.43 0.27 -12.06
CA ASP A 26 -6.76 -0.34 -12.04
C ASP A 26 -6.90 -1.39 -10.93
N LYS A 27 -7.74 -1.06 -9.94
CA LYS A 27 -7.99 -1.90 -8.77
C LYS A 27 -8.53 -3.30 -9.12
N LYS A 28 -9.11 -3.51 -10.31
CA LYS A 28 -9.63 -4.82 -10.73
C LYS A 28 -8.56 -5.90 -10.78
N TYR A 29 -7.29 -5.51 -10.94
CA TYR A 29 -6.17 -6.45 -10.99
C TYR A 29 -5.70 -6.92 -9.60
N GLY A 30 -6.26 -6.39 -8.51
CA GLY A 30 -6.07 -6.93 -7.17
C GLY A 30 -4.65 -6.79 -6.61
N LEU A 31 -3.87 -5.81 -7.07
CA LEU A 31 -2.51 -5.58 -6.59
C LEU A 31 -2.53 -4.99 -5.16
N SER A 32 -2.54 -5.88 -4.16
CA SER A 32 -2.56 -5.48 -2.75
C SER A 32 -1.23 -4.89 -2.27
N VAL A 33 -1.29 -4.00 -1.28
CA VAL A 33 -0.10 -3.43 -0.62
C VAL A 33 0.85 -4.48 -0.03
N ASN A 34 0.30 -5.60 0.44
CA ASN A 34 1.10 -6.72 0.95
C ASN A 34 1.88 -7.41 -0.18
N LEU A 35 1.24 -7.65 -1.32
CA LEU A 35 1.88 -8.24 -2.48
C LEU A 35 2.97 -7.30 -3.05
N MET A 36 2.70 -6.00 -3.08
CA MET A 36 3.68 -4.98 -3.48
C MET A 36 4.92 -5.04 -2.60
N ALA A 37 4.76 -4.95 -1.28
CA ALA A 37 5.87 -4.89 -0.34
C ALA A 37 6.69 -6.19 -0.26
N THR A 38 6.05 -7.35 -0.36
CA THR A 38 6.71 -8.64 -0.07
C THR A 38 7.19 -9.40 -1.29
N ARG A 39 6.70 -9.07 -2.49
CA ARG A 39 7.04 -9.81 -3.73
C ARG A 39 7.46 -8.89 -4.86
N VAL A 40 6.60 -7.94 -5.23
CA VAL A 40 6.78 -7.14 -6.44
C VAL A 40 7.97 -6.18 -6.28
N MET A 41 7.95 -5.32 -5.27
CA MET A 41 9.03 -4.37 -5.05
C MET A 41 10.39 -5.05 -4.81
N PRO A 42 10.48 -6.12 -3.98
CA PRO A 42 11.74 -6.87 -3.85
C PRO A 42 12.28 -7.42 -5.17
N SER A 43 11.41 -7.80 -6.13
CA SER A 43 11.85 -8.27 -7.45
C SER A 43 12.32 -7.15 -8.38
N LEU A 44 11.79 -5.93 -8.22
CA LEU A 44 12.10 -4.78 -9.06
C LEU A 44 13.29 -3.96 -8.54
N LEU A 45 13.49 -3.90 -7.21
CA LEU A 45 14.54 -3.11 -6.57
C LEU A 45 15.95 -3.38 -7.12
N PRO A 46 16.38 -4.63 -7.37
CA PRO A 46 17.70 -4.90 -7.94
C PRO A 46 17.91 -4.28 -9.32
N GLN A 47 16.83 -4.02 -10.07
CA GLN A 47 16.92 -3.41 -11.40
C GLN A 47 17.25 -1.90 -11.33
N THR A 48 17.07 -1.25 -10.18
CA THR A 48 17.43 0.17 -10.00
C THR A 48 18.93 0.43 -10.12
N VAL A 49 19.75 -0.59 -9.95
CA VAL A 49 21.21 -0.54 -10.11
C VAL A 49 21.70 -1.31 -11.34
N ASN A 50 20.78 -1.71 -12.22
CA ASN A 50 21.12 -2.44 -13.44
C ASN A 50 21.80 -1.47 -14.45
N PRO A 51 23.09 -1.68 -14.78
CA PRO A 51 23.83 -0.80 -15.68
C PRO A 51 23.36 -0.88 -17.15
N SER A 52 22.53 -1.86 -17.49
CA SER A 52 21.96 -2.00 -18.84
C SER A 52 20.74 -1.12 -19.09
N LEU A 53 20.17 -0.48 -18.05
CA LEU A 53 19.06 0.46 -18.23
C LEU A 53 19.57 1.81 -18.73
N ASN A 54 18.85 2.38 -19.70
CA ASN A 54 19.01 3.79 -20.04
C ASN A 54 18.20 4.69 -19.08
N LEU A 55 18.41 6.01 -19.18
CA LEU A 55 17.77 6.99 -18.29
C LEU A 55 16.23 6.92 -18.34
N GLU A 56 15.64 6.77 -19.52
CA GLU A 56 14.18 6.70 -19.68
C GLU A 56 13.61 5.45 -19.02
N GLN A 57 14.22 4.30 -19.26
CA GLN A 57 13.82 3.02 -18.66
C GLN A 57 13.96 3.05 -17.13
N PHE A 58 15.05 3.63 -16.63
CA PHE A 58 15.25 3.84 -15.20
C PHE A 58 14.15 4.74 -14.61
N SER A 59 13.84 5.87 -15.25
CA SER A 59 12.78 6.77 -14.78
C SER A 59 11.44 6.06 -14.66
N ILE A 60 11.05 5.26 -15.67
CA ILE A 60 9.79 4.50 -15.65
C ILE A 60 9.78 3.46 -14.51
N LEU A 61 10.88 2.73 -14.31
CA LEU A 61 11.03 1.81 -13.18
C LEU A 61 10.88 2.53 -11.84
N PHE A 62 11.54 3.67 -11.69
CA PHE A 62 11.59 4.40 -10.43
C PHE A 62 10.23 5.04 -10.09
N GLU A 63 9.54 5.61 -11.07
CA GLU A 63 8.18 6.15 -10.90
C GLU A 63 7.22 5.07 -10.37
N VAL A 64 7.26 3.86 -10.93
CA VAL A 64 6.42 2.75 -10.48
C VAL A 64 6.74 2.35 -9.04
N LEU A 65 8.03 2.30 -8.67
CA LEU A 65 8.44 1.99 -7.30
C LEU A 65 7.98 3.07 -6.29
N GLN A 66 8.07 4.35 -6.67
CA GLN A 66 7.57 5.45 -5.86
C GLN A 66 6.06 5.38 -5.66
N GLU A 67 5.31 5.09 -6.73
CA GLU A 67 3.86 4.92 -6.64
C GLU A 67 3.47 3.76 -5.71
N MET A 68 4.19 2.63 -5.77
CA MET A 68 3.99 1.51 -4.83
C MET A 68 4.22 1.93 -3.38
N LEU A 69 5.30 2.69 -3.11
CA LEU A 69 5.60 3.20 -1.77
C LEU A 69 4.51 4.14 -1.27
N ASP A 70 4.01 5.04 -2.12
CA ASP A 70 2.93 5.96 -1.77
C ASP A 70 1.64 5.21 -1.42
N HIS A 71 1.30 4.15 -2.16
CA HIS A 71 0.17 3.29 -1.86
C HIS A 71 0.33 2.58 -0.51
N ILE A 72 1.53 2.07 -0.23
CA ILE A 72 1.85 1.43 1.05
C ILE A 72 1.76 2.44 2.19
N ASP A 73 2.40 3.61 2.07
CA ASP A 73 2.40 4.66 3.10
C ASP A 73 0.97 5.11 3.45
N ARG A 74 0.17 5.46 2.44
CA ARG A 74 -1.24 5.87 2.62
C ARG A 74 -2.04 4.78 3.31
N ASN A 75 -1.91 3.53 2.85
CA ASN A 75 -2.64 2.41 3.44
C ASN A 75 -2.23 2.15 4.90
N GLN A 76 -0.93 2.09 5.19
CA GLN A 76 -0.46 1.82 6.55
C GLN A 76 -0.83 2.94 7.51
N ARG A 77 -0.68 4.22 7.12
CA ARG A 77 -1.13 5.36 7.93
C ARG A 77 -2.61 5.32 8.22
N ASN A 78 -3.43 5.00 7.22
CA ASN A 78 -4.88 4.91 7.39
C ASN A 78 -5.26 3.78 8.36
N ARG A 79 -4.62 2.60 8.24
CA ARG A 79 -4.83 1.48 9.18
C ARG A 79 -4.46 1.87 10.60
N LEU A 80 -3.27 2.42 10.81
CA LEU A 80 -2.80 2.85 12.13
C LEU A 80 -3.70 3.94 12.75
N LYS A 81 -4.22 4.87 11.95
CA LYS A 81 -5.17 5.89 12.44
C LYS A 81 -6.49 5.27 12.88
N LEU A 82 -7.03 4.32 12.12
CA LEU A 82 -8.28 3.63 12.47
C LEU A 82 -8.12 2.80 13.74
N ASP A 83 -7.01 2.07 13.87
CA ASP A 83 -6.70 1.29 15.07
C ASP A 83 -6.62 2.20 16.31
N ASN A 84 -5.98 3.37 16.18
CA ASN A 84 -5.92 4.37 17.26
C ASN A 84 -7.29 4.97 17.64
N ILE A 85 -8.20 5.15 16.67
CA ILE A 85 -9.57 5.66 16.93
C ILE A 85 -10.45 4.57 17.57
N SER A 86 -10.20 3.30 17.25
CA SER A 86 -11.00 2.16 17.72
C SER A 86 -10.74 1.75 19.18
N LEU A 87 -9.73 2.33 19.84
CA LEU A 87 -9.57 2.23 21.29
C LEU A 87 -10.69 3.05 21.96
N PRO A 88 -11.65 2.42 22.66
CA PRO A 88 -12.63 3.17 23.44
C PRO A 88 -11.86 3.88 24.55
N SER A 89 -12.03 5.20 24.68
CA SER A 89 -11.62 5.94 25.89
C SER A 89 -12.05 5.15 27.14
N PRO A 90 -11.12 4.72 27.99
CA PRO A 90 -11.49 4.20 29.29
C PRO A 90 -11.87 5.41 30.14
N GLU A 91 -13.15 5.84 30.10
CA GLU A 91 -13.83 6.69 31.12
C GLU A 91 -15.04 7.45 30.54
N ARG A 92 -16.12 6.72 30.20
CA ARG A 92 -17.47 7.29 30.31
C ARG A 92 -18.35 6.40 31.16
N HIS A 93 -17.98 6.24 32.43
CA HIS A 93 -18.95 5.99 33.47
C HIS A 93 -19.84 7.23 33.61
N ARG A 94 -20.90 7.31 32.78
CA ARG A 94 -22.07 8.12 33.11
C ARG A 94 -23.10 7.15 33.69
N PRO A 95 -23.18 6.95 35.02
CA PRO A 95 -24.38 6.34 35.56
C PRO A 95 -25.54 7.29 35.27
N LEU A 96 -26.49 6.82 34.45
CA LEU A 96 -27.82 7.41 34.32
C LEU A 96 -28.51 7.34 35.69
N ARG A 97 -28.23 8.30 36.57
CA ARG A 97 -29.10 8.58 37.70
C ARG A 97 -30.20 9.53 37.21
N HIS A 98 -31.18 8.94 36.55
CA HIS A 98 -32.53 9.49 36.55
C HIS A 98 -32.97 9.45 38.03
N LEU A 99 -32.73 10.54 38.75
CA LEU A 99 -33.40 10.75 40.02
C LEU A 99 -34.87 10.89 39.66
N TYR A 100 -35.65 9.89 40.04
CA TYR A 100 -37.10 9.98 40.06
C TYR A 100 -37.46 11.24 40.86
N SER A 101 -37.86 12.30 40.17
CA SER A 101 -38.82 13.24 40.72
C SER A 101 -40.13 12.47 40.85
N SER A 102 -40.31 11.76 41.96
CA SER A 102 -41.63 11.51 42.50
C SER A 102 -42.02 12.76 43.28
N ASP A 103 -42.48 13.74 42.51
CA ASP A 103 -43.51 14.66 42.96
C ASP A 103 -44.69 13.79 43.43
N ASN A 104 -44.89 13.66 44.74
CA ASN A 104 -46.13 13.12 45.26
C ASN A 104 -46.39 13.68 46.66
N MET A 105 -47.37 14.59 46.65
CA MET A 105 -48.10 15.18 47.77
C MET A 105 -48.31 14.24 48.95
N HIS A 106 -48.08 14.73 50.17
CA HIS A 106 -49.07 14.89 51.25
C HIS A 106 -48.48 15.64 52.44
#